data_AF-A0A4S2FXF8-F1
#
_entry.id   AF-A0A4S2FXF8-F1
#
_cell.length_a   1.000
_cell.length_b   1.000
_cell.length_c   1.000
_cell.angle_alpha   90.00
_cell.angle_beta   90.00
_cell.angle_gamma   90.00
#
_symmetry.space_group_name_H-M   'P 1'
#
loop_
_entity.id
_entity.type
_entity.pdbx_description
1 polymer ?
#
loop_
_entity_poly.entity_id
_entity_poly.type
_entity_poly.pdbx_seq_one_letter_code
_entity_poly.pdbx_strand_id
1 'polypeptide(L)'
;MGASDAKHYGAQITEETIKKNISNPGYLVEYPDGYRSWSPKKAFEDAYRLSETYVDRLRIEHEDLKARYLKGQEFMYSEKFNILSVDEQEALSVQMDLMRKYLFVLASRIKYAEAQEMKMNLKTTDHE
;
A
#
# COMPACT_ATOMS: atom_id res chain seq x y z
N MET A 1 21.02 3.55 24.96
CA MET A 1 20.11 2.40 24.82
C MET A 1 20.68 1.51 23.74
N GLY A 2 21.02 0.26 24.07
CA GLY A 2 21.71 -0.66 23.17
C GLY A 2 20.73 -1.39 22.24
N ALA A 3 21.21 -1.83 21.08
CA ALA A 3 20.44 -2.58 20.09
C ALA A 3 19.86 -3.92 20.60
N SER A 4 20.22 -4.35 21.80
CA SER A 4 19.66 -5.54 22.48
C SER A 4 18.31 -5.28 23.15
N ASP A 5 18.01 -4.04 23.54
CA ASP A 5 16.83 -3.74 24.38
C ASP A 5 15.55 -3.51 23.56
N ALA A 6 15.68 -3.40 22.23
CA ALA A 6 14.54 -3.17 21.32
C ALA A 6 13.71 -4.43 21.04
N LYS A 7 14.12 -5.63 21.50
CA LYS A 7 13.46 -6.90 21.18
C LYS A 7 12.16 -7.19 21.96
N HIS A 8 11.68 -6.27 22.80
CA HIS A 8 10.58 -6.54 23.75
C HIS A 8 9.39 -5.57 23.68
N TYR A 9 9.30 -4.73 22.65
CA TYR A 9 8.24 -3.71 22.57
C TYR A 9 7.03 -4.09 21.71
N GLY A 10 6.91 -5.37 21.36
CA GLY A 10 5.71 -5.95 20.79
C GLY A 10 5.21 -7.09 21.69
N ALA A 11 3.89 -7.22 21.86
CA ALA A 11 3.33 -8.29 22.69
C ALA A 11 3.58 -9.65 22.03
N GLN A 12 4.52 -10.46 22.55
CA GLN A 12 4.64 -11.88 22.25
C GLN A 12 3.42 -12.60 22.85
N ILE A 13 2.37 -12.84 22.06
CA ILE A 13 1.14 -13.43 22.59
C ILE A 13 1.22 -14.97 22.63
N THR A 14 0.63 -15.54 23.67
CA THR A 14 0.57 -17.01 23.85
C THR A 14 -0.58 -17.62 23.05
N GLU A 15 -0.54 -18.93 22.81
CA GLU A 15 -1.68 -19.69 22.25
C GLU A 15 -2.98 -19.50 23.05
N GLU A 16 -2.88 -19.34 24.37
CA GLU A 16 -4.04 -19.07 25.21
C GLU A 16 -4.63 -17.68 24.93
N THR A 17 -3.77 -16.67 24.73
CA THR A 17 -4.17 -15.32 24.34
C THR A 17 -4.80 -15.30 22.95
N ILE A 18 -4.29 -16.09 22.00
CA ILE A 18 -4.86 -16.24 20.66
C ILE A 18 -6.27 -16.86 20.75
N LYS A 19 -6.42 -17.97 21.49
CA LYS A 19 -7.72 -18.62 21.69
C LYS A 19 -8.75 -17.70 22.34
N LYS A 20 -8.35 -16.86 23.29
CA LYS A 20 -9.22 -15.85 23.92
C LYS A 20 -9.67 -14.76 22.95
N ASN A 21 -8.84 -14.44 21.95
CA ASN A 21 -9.12 -13.38 20.98
C ASN A 21 -9.77 -13.86 19.69
N ILE A 22 -9.84 -15.17 19.43
CA ILE A 22 -10.38 -15.72 18.17
C ILE A 22 -11.86 -15.35 17.93
N SER A 23 -12.60 -15.04 19.00
CA SER A 23 -13.98 -14.54 18.94
C SER A 23 -14.09 -13.04 18.64
N ASN A 24 -12.99 -12.30 18.75
CA ASN A 24 -12.93 -10.88 18.42
C ASN A 24 -12.55 -10.70 16.94
N PRO A 25 -13.12 -9.72 16.21
CA PRO A 25 -12.67 -9.43 14.85
C PRO A 25 -11.21 -8.94 14.83
N GLY A 26 -10.32 -9.69 14.18
CA GLY A 26 -8.90 -9.34 14.09
C GLY A 26 -8.08 -10.34 13.30
N TYR A 27 -6.77 -10.11 13.30
CA TYR A 27 -5.77 -10.90 12.60
C TYR A 27 -4.64 -11.29 13.55
N LEU A 28 -4.25 -12.56 13.50
CA LEU A 28 -2.97 -13.00 14.03
C LEU A 28 -1.87 -12.60 13.05
N VAL A 29 -0.87 -11.89 13.52
CA VAL A 29 0.30 -11.49 12.74
C VAL A 29 1.50 -12.27 13.26
N GLU A 30 2.11 -13.08 12.40
CA GLU A 30 3.32 -13.85 12.71
C GLU A 30 4.48 -13.39 11.84
N TYR A 31 5.60 -13.10 12.48
CA TYR A 31 6.83 -12.66 11.83
C TYR A 31 7.83 -13.82 11.74
N PRO A 32 8.76 -13.80 10.76
CA PRO A 32 9.73 -14.89 10.56
C PRO A 32 10.65 -15.17 11.76
N ASP A 33 10.83 -14.20 12.66
CA ASP A 33 11.61 -14.35 13.89
C ASP A 33 10.82 -15.00 15.04
N GLY A 34 9.58 -15.42 14.78
CA GLY A 34 8.68 -16.02 15.75
C GLY A 34 7.91 -14.99 16.58
N TYR A 35 8.05 -13.70 16.32
CA TYR A 35 7.21 -12.68 16.95
C TYR A 35 5.75 -12.82 16.49
N ARG A 36 4.82 -12.86 17.46
CA ARG A 36 3.38 -13.03 17.20
C ARG A 36 2.58 -11.96 17.91
N SER A 37 1.59 -11.36 17.24
CA SER A 37 0.66 -10.40 17.84
C SER A 37 -0.77 -10.55 17.32
N TRP A 38 -1.74 -10.01 18.06
CA TRP A 38 -3.13 -9.92 17.61
C TRP A 38 -3.46 -8.46 17.28
N SER A 39 -3.84 -8.20 16.03
CA SER A 39 -4.25 -6.87 15.58
C SER A 39 -5.77 -6.82 15.43
N PRO A 40 -6.46 -5.85 16.06
CA PRO A 40 -7.87 -5.60 15.78
C PRO A 40 -8.11 -5.41 14.28
N LYS A 41 -9.24 -5.92 13.77
CA LYS A 41 -9.52 -5.95 12.32
C LYS A 41 -9.31 -4.59 11.65
N LYS A 42 -9.97 -3.55 12.19
CA LYS A 42 -9.89 -2.18 11.66
C LYS A 42 -8.45 -1.65 11.68
N ALA A 43 -7.70 -1.86 12.76
CA ALA A 43 -6.33 -1.38 12.87
C ALA A 43 -5.41 -2.09 11.86
N PHE A 44 -5.64 -3.38 11.62
CA PHE A 44 -4.87 -4.12 10.62
C PHE A 44 -5.19 -3.66 9.21
N GLU A 45 -6.47 -3.57 8.84
CA GLU A 45 -6.90 -3.15 7.50
C GLU A 45 -6.54 -1.69 7.19
N ASP A 46 -6.51 -0.81 8.21
CA ASP A 46 -6.07 0.59 8.05
C ASP A 46 -4.55 0.68 7.81
N ALA A 47 -3.75 -0.23 8.38
CA ALA A 47 -2.28 -0.18 8.35
C ALA A 47 -1.64 -1.05 7.26
N TYR A 48 -2.28 -2.15 6.87
CA TYR A 48 -1.74 -3.14 5.94
C TYR A 48 -2.59 -3.25 4.68
N ARG A 49 -1.94 -3.48 3.54
CA ARG A 49 -2.58 -3.72 2.25
C ARG A 49 -2.07 -5.03 1.68
N LEU A 50 -2.97 -5.81 1.09
CA LEU A 50 -2.63 -7.09 0.46
C LEU A 50 -1.71 -6.83 -0.73
N SER A 51 -0.56 -7.50 -0.78
CA SER A 51 0.47 -7.27 -1.80
C SER A 51 1.03 -8.57 -2.38
N GLU A 52 0.25 -9.64 -2.34
CA GLU A 52 0.68 -11.00 -2.71
C GLU A 52 1.00 -11.08 -4.20
N THR A 53 0.12 -10.53 -5.04
CA THR A 53 0.31 -10.58 -6.49
C THR A 53 1.09 -9.37 -7.00
N TYR A 54 1.64 -9.52 -8.21
CA TYR A 54 2.22 -8.40 -8.94
C TYR A 54 1.19 -7.30 -9.21
N VAL A 55 -0.07 -7.66 -9.50
CA VAL A 55 -1.15 -6.70 -9.74
C VAL A 55 -1.49 -5.92 -8.48
N ASP A 56 -1.52 -6.58 -7.32
CA ASP A 56 -1.79 -5.90 -6.04
C ASP A 56 -0.74 -4.82 -5.76
N ARG A 57 0.55 -5.15 -5.97
CA ARG A 57 1.64 -4.17 -5.79
C ARG A 57 1.51 -2.98 -6.73
N LEU A 58 1.09 -3.19 -7.99
CA LEU A 58 0.83 -2.10 -8.92
C LEU A 58 -0.35 -1.22 -8.49
N ARG A 59 -1.43 -1.82 -7.98
CA ARG A 59 -2.61 -1.09 -7.50
C ARG A 59 -2.25 -0.23 -6.29
N ILE A 60 -1.52 -0.79 -5.32
CA ILE A 60 -1.01 -0.05 -4.15
C ILE A 60 -0.17 1.15 -4.60
N GLU A 61 0.79 0.94 -5.51
CA GLU A 61 1.65 2.01 -6.00
C GLU A 61 0.85 3.10 -6.75
N HIS A 62 -0.12 2.70 -7.57
CA HIS A 62 -1.00 3.62 -8.28
C HIS A 62 -1.84 4.47 -7.31
N GLU A 63 -2.44 3.85 -6.28
CA GLU A 63 -3.22 4.55 -5.26
C GLU A 63 -2.37 5.55 -4.47
N ASP A 64 -1.17 5.14 -4.03
CA ASP A 64 -0.27 6.00 -3.27
C ASP A 64 0.25 7.18 -4.10
N LEU A 65 0.56 6.94 -5.37
CA LEU A 65 0.94 8.00 -6.29
C LEU A 65 -0.23 8.94 -6.56
N LYS A 66 -1.45 8.41 -6.75
CA LYS A 66 -2.66 9.20 -7.02
C LYS A 66 -3.01 10.08 -5.83
N ALA A 67 -2.91 9.57 -4.61
CA ALA A 67 -3.16 10.34 -3.40
C ALA A 67 -2.18 11.51 -3.27
N ARG A 68 -0.88 11.28 -3.51
CA ARG A 68 0.13 12.36 -3.53
C ARG A 68 -0.12 13.35 -4.66
N TYR A 69 -0.49 12.87 -5.85
CA TYR A 69 -0.80 13.71 -7.00
C TYR A 69 -2.00 14.63 -6.73
N LEU A 70 -3.09 14.11 -6.17
CA LEU A 70 -4.28 14.92 -5.87
C LEU A 70 -3.99 16.00 -4.83
N LYS A 71 -3.23 15.67 -3.77
CA LYS A 71 -2.78 16.65 -2.77
C LYS A 71 -1.88 17.73 -3.39
N GLY A 72 -0.97 17.33 -4.28
CA GLY A 72 -0.13 18.26 -5.02
C GLY A 72 -0.94 19.19 -5.93
N GLN A 73 -1.96 18.66 -6.63
CA GLN A 73 -2.86 19.49 -7.45
C GLN A 73 -3.64 20.49 -6.59
N GLU A 74 -4.21 20.04 -5.47
CA GLU A 74 -4.91 20.92 -4.53
C GLU A 74 -4.02 22.07 -4.06
N PHE A 75 -2.77 21.78 -3.73
CA PHE A 75 -1.79 22.80 -3.37
C PHE A 75 -1.50 23.76 -4.53
N MET A 76 -1.29 23.27 -5.76
CA MET A 76 -1.05 24.10 -6.94
C MET A 76 -2.20 25.06 -7.26
N TYR A 77 -3.44 24.68 -6.96
CA TYR A 77 -4.61 25.55 -7.14
C TYR A 77 -4.83 26.52 -5.97
N SER A 78 -4.07 26.41 -4.88
CA SER A 78 -4.17 27.30 -3.73
C SER A 78 -3.36 28.58 -3.93
N GLU A 79 -3.75 29.66 -3.25
CA GLU A 79 -3.02 30.93 -3.28
C GLU A 79 -1.56 30.80 -2.79
N LYS A 80 -1.27 29.79 -1.96
CA LYS A 80 0.07 29.52 -1.42
C LYS A 80 1.07 29.13 -2.51
N PHE A 81 0.60 28.53 -3.60
CA PHE A 81 1.46 28.20 -4.73
C PHE A 81 2.06 29.45 -5.38
N ASN A 82 1.28 30.52 -5.50
CA ASN A 82 1.70 31.78 -6.13
C ASN A 82 2.73 32.55 -5.29
N ILE A 83 2.87 32.21 -4.00
CA ILE A 83 3.84 32.83 -3.08
C ILE A 83 5.23 32.18 -3.23
N LEU A 84 5.32 30.99 -3.81
CA LEU A 84 6.58 30.31 -4.05
C LEU A 84 7.45 31.06 -5.07
N SER A 85 8.76 30.82 -5.00
CA SER A 85 9.67 31.29 -6.05
C SER A 85 9.33 30.64 -7.40
N VAL A 86 9.74 31.30 -8.50
CA VAL A 86 9.52 30.76 -9.86
C VAL A 86 10.14 29.37 -10.01
N ASP A 87 11.34 29.16 -9.47
CA ASP A 87 12.05 27.87 -9.51
C ASP A 87 11.27 26.76 -8.79
N GLU A 88 10.68 27.06 -7.62
CA GLU A 88 9.85 26.10 -6.88
C GLU A 88 8.53 25.80 -7.60
N GLN A 89 7.91 26.81 -8.21
CA GLN A 89 6.69 26.62 -9.01
C GLN A 89 6.97 25.73 -10.23
N GLU A 90 8.08 25.96 -10.93
CA GLU A 90 8.50 25.16 -12.08
C GLU A 90 8.83 23.73 -11.66
N ALA A 91 9.66 23.54 -10.62
CA ALA A 91 10.02 22.22 -10.12
C ALA A 91 8.80 21.41 -9.70
N LEU A 92 7.84 22.02 -8.99
CA LEU A 92 6.61 21.34 -8.60
C LEU A 92 5.75 21.01 -9.82
N SER A 93 5.61 21.93 -10.78
CA SER A 93 4.84 21.69 -12.01
C SER A 93 5.39 20.49 -12.79
N VAL A 94 6.72 20.41 -12.95
CA VAL A 94 7.40 19.27 -13.57
C VAL A 94 7.16 17.98 -12.78
N GLN A 95 7.27 18.02 -11.45
CA GLN A 95 6.95 16.88 -10.60
C GLN A 95 5.53 16.38 -10.84
N MET A 96 4.54 17.27 -10.86
CA MET A 96 3.13 16.92 -11.06
C MET A 96 2.88 16.30 -12.44
N ASP A 97 3.51 16.83 -13.48
CA ASP A 97 3.43 16.26 -14.82
C ASP A 97 4.03 14.86 -14.91
N LEU A 98 5.18 14.62 -14.27
CA LEU A 98 5.80 13.30 -14.20
C LEU A 98 4.94 12.30 -13.43
N MET A 99 4.39 12.72 -12.28
CA MET A 99 3.47 11.89 -11.49
C MET A 99 2.22 11.52 -12.30
N ARG A 100 1.64 12.47 -13.03
CA ARG A 100 0.48 12.22 -13.93
C ARG A 100 0.82 11.20 -15.01
N LYS A 101 1.95 11.38 -15.70
CA LYS A 101 2.41 10.42 -16.73
C LYS A 101 2.64 9.05 -16.13
N TYR A 102 3.23 8.98 -14.93
CA TYR A 102 3.48 7.70 -14.27
C TYR A 102 2.19 7.00 -13.84
N LEU A 103 1.17 7.75 -13.38
CA LEU A 103 -0.17 7.20 -13.12
C LEU A 103 -0.76 6.52 -14.36
N PHE A 104 -0.66 7.15 -15.54
CA PHE A 104 -1.13 6.54 -16.78
C PHE A 104 -0.38 5.24 -17.10
N VAL A 105 0.93 5.21 -16.91
CA VAL A 105 1.75 3.99 -17.11
C VAL A 105 1.30 2.88 -16.15
N LEU A 106 1.10 3.18 -14.87
CA LEU A 106 0.63 2.20 -13.89
C LEU A 106 -0.77 1.68 -14.25
N ALA A 107 -1.69 2.55 -14.64
CA ALA A 107 -3.03 2.14 -15.09
C ALA A 107 -2.97 1.21 -16.31
N SER A 108 -2.11 1.49 -17.29
CA SER A 108 -1.89 0.59 -18.43
C SER A 108 -1.30 -0.75 -18.00
N ARG A 109 -0.31 -0.76 -17.10
CA ARG A 109 0.31 -1.99 -16.60
C ARG A 109 -0.68 -2.87 -15.86
N ILE A 110 -1.54 -2.28 -15.02
CA ILE A 110 -2.62 -2.99 -14.32
C ILE A 110 -3.57 -3.64 -15.33
N LYS A 111 -4.07 -2.85 -16.29
CA LYS A 111 -4.95 -3.35 -17.35
C LYS A 111 -4.35 -4.52 -18.13
N TYR A 112 -3.07 -4.44 -18.48
CA TYR A 112 -2.40 -5.52 -19.20
C TYR A 112 -2.25 -6.77 -18.34
N ALA A 113 -1.88 -6.64 -17.07
CA ALA A 113 -1.70 -7.77 -16.17
C ALA A 113 -3.03 -8.52 -15.94
N GLU A 114 -4.12 -7.80 -15.66
CA GLU A 114 -5.46 -8.37 -15.50
C GLU A 114 -5.93 -9.12 -16.76
N ALA A 115 -5.65 -8.56 -17.95
CA ALA A 115 -5.98 -9.21 -19.21
C ALA A 115 -5.18 -10.50 -19.45
N GLN A 116 -3.95 -10.61 -18.95
CA GLN A 116 -3.15 -11.84 -19.05
C GLN A 116 -3.64 -12.91 -18.08
N GLU A 117 -3.98 -12.53 -16.84
CA GLU A 117 -4.57 -13.45 -15.85
C GLU A 117 -5.87 -14.07 -16.37
N MET A 118 -6.75 -13.25 -16.96
CA MET A 118 -8.00 -13.73 -17.57
C MET A 118 -7.74 -14.74 -18.70
N LYS A 119 -6.73 -14.49 -19.55
CA LYS A 119 -6.36 -15.40 -20.65
C LYS A 119 -5.78 -16.73 -20.15
N MET A 120 -5.01 -16.71 -19.06
CA MET A 120 -4.48 -17.94 -18.48
C MET A 120 -5.59 -18.80 -17.87
N ASN A 121 -6.52 -18.17 -17.15
CA ASN A 121 -7.62 -18.86 -16.50
C ASN A 121 -8.57 -19.55 -17.51
N LEU A 122 -8.80 -18.92 -18.67
CA LEU A 122 -9.61 -19.53 -19.75
C LEU A 122 -8.93 -20.75 -20.40
N LYS A 123 -7.60 -20.74 -20.54
CA LYS A 123 -6.85 -21.88 -21.10
C LYS A 123 -6.84 -23.09 -20.18
N THR A 124 -6.90 -22.87 -18.87
CA THR A 124 -6.95 -23.97 -17.88
C THR A 124 -8.31 -24.64 -17.80
N THR A 125 -9.40 -23.95 -18.16
CA THR A 125 -10.76 -24.52 -18.13
C THR A 125 -11.14 -25.30 -19.40
N ASP A 126 -10.41 -25.13 -20.51
CA ASP A 126 -10.64 -25.86 -21.77
C ASP A 126 -10.02 -27.28 -21.79
N HIS A 127 -9.39 -27.70 -20.69
CA HIS A 127 -8.72 -29.00 -20.54
C HIS A 127 -9.35 -29.91 -19.46
N GLU A 128 -10.52 -29.55 -18.93
CA GLU A 128 -11.39 -30.40 -18.09
C GLU A 128 -12.64 -30.84 -18.85
#